data_AF-A0A7V9V4C1-F1
#
_entry.id   AF-A0A7V9V4C1-F1
#
_cell.length_a   1.000
_cell.length_b   1.000
_cell.length_c   1.000
_cell.angle_alpha   90.00
_cell.angle_beta   90.00
_cell.angle_gamma   90.00
#
_symmetry.space_group_name_H-M   'P 1'
#
loop_
_entity.id
_entity.type
_entity.pdbx_description
1 polymer ?
#
loop_
_entity_poly.entity_id
_entity_poly.type
_entity_poly.pdbx_seq_one_letter_code
_entity_poly.pdbx_strand_id
1 'polypeptide(L)'
;MQEVDTSVFMSLQSNDILLIDSTHVSKLGSDVNYIFFEILPKLETGVCVHIHDIFWPFEYPPDWIDQGRAWNEAYLLRALLQHSSRFDILYFSDFMFLQNEKSIKEQAPLLTRNSGAHVWLRVRSQ
;
A
#
# COMPACT_ATOMS: atom_id res chain seq x y z
N MET A 1 -16.59 -1.76 1.00
CA MET A 1 -15.90 -2.11 2.24
C MET A 1 -16.60 -3.28 2.87
N GLN A 2 -15.87 -4.32 3.25
CA GLN A 2 -16.47 -5.41 4.01
C GLN A 2 -16.90 -4.86 5.37
N GLU A 3 -18.16 -5.09 5.76
CA GLU A 3 -18.68 -4.66 7.05
C GLU A 3 -18.17 -5.61 8.14
N VAL A 4 -16.95 -5.34 8.60
CA VAL A 4 -16.34 -6.02 9.73
C VAL A 4 -16.11 -5.02 10.86
N ASP A 5 -16.31 -5.48 12.09
CA ASP A 5 -16.03 -4.67 13.26
C ASP A 5 -14.53 -4.34 13.35
N THR A 6 -14.19 -3.12 13.78
CA THR A 6 -12.80 -2.69 13.93
C THR A 6 -11.95 -3.60 14.81
N SER A 7 -12.57 -4.28 15.79
CA SER A 7 -11.91 -5.21 16.70
C SER A 7 -11.22 -6.35 15.96
N VAL A 8 -11.68 -6.72 14.76
CA VAL A 8 -11.02 -7.74 13.95
C VAL A 8 -9.61 -7.29 13.58
N PHE A 9 -9.43 -6.03 13.16
CA PHE A 9 -8.10 -5.50 12.84
C PHE A 9 -7.21 -5.35 14.08
N MET A 10 -7.81 -5.06 15.24
CA MET A 10 -7.09 -4.97 16.53
C MET A 10 -6.65 -6.34 17.06
N SER A 11 -7.24 -7.42 16.55
CA SER A 11 -6.82 -8.77 16.91
C SER A 11 -5.51 -9.20 16.23
N LEU A 12 -5.11 -8.53 15.15
CA LEU A 12 -3.86 -8.83 14.44
C LEU A 12 -2.64 -8.61 15.34
N GLN A 13 -1.76 -9.59 15.39
CA GLN A 13 -0.55 -9.60 16.20
C GLN A 13 0.71 -9.49 15.32
N SER A 14 1.86 -9.43 15.97
CA SER A 14 3.16 -9.43 15.29
C SER A 14 3.29 -10.60 14.30
N ASN A 15 3.72 -10.28 13.08
CA ASN A 15 3.81 -11.18 11.91
C ASN A 15 2.48 -11.58 11.25
N ASP A 16 1.32 -11.15 11.77
CA ASP A 16 0.07 -11.26 11.01
C ASP A 16 0.06 -10.26 9.85
N ILE A 17 -0.76 -10.56 8.84
CA ILE A 17 -0.81 -9.81 7.59
C ILE A 17 -2.18 -9.15 7.41
N LEU A 18 -2.17 -7.84 7.18
CA LEU A 18 -3.30 -7.09 6.68
C LEU A 18 -3.10 -6.80 5.18
N LEU A 19 -3.98 -7.36 4.33
CA LEU A 19 -4.02 -7.05 2.91
C LEU A 19 -5.07 -5.96 2.66
N ILE A 20 -4.66 -4.85 2.06
CA ILE A 20 -5.53 -3.72 1.75
C ILE A 20 -5.78 -3.68 0.24
N ASP A 21 -7.04 -3.96 -0.10
CA ASP A 21 -7.62 -3.69 -1.40
C ASP A 21 -8.82 -2.74 -1.27
N SER A 22 -8.53 -1.45 -1.45
CA SER A 22 -9.45 -0.34 -1.18
C SER A 22 -10.04 0.21 -2.49
N THR A 23 -10.95 1.19 -2.37
CA THR A 23 -11.45 1.90 -3.55
C THR A 23 -10.42 2.84 -4.20
N HIS A 24 -9.23 3.02 -3.61
CA HIS A 24 -8.16 3.95 -3.99
C HIS A 24 -8.52 5.44 -4.05
N VAL A 25 -9.76 5.80 -3.73
CA VAL A 25 -10.26 7.18 -3.77
C VAL A 25 -10.61 7.65 -2.37
N SER A 26 -9.78 8.51 -1.81
CA SER A 26 -10.11 9.36 -0.66
C SER A 26 -11.22 10.34 -1.05
N LYS A 27 -12.38 10.19 -0.41
CA LYS A 27 -13.56 11.06 -0.53
C LYS A 27 -14.46 10.90 0.69
N LEU A 28 -15.59 11.62 0.72
CA LEU A 28 -16.59 11.47 1.77
C LEU A 28 -17.01 9.99 1.92
N GLY A 29 -16.84 9.45 3.12
CA GLY A 29 -17.23 8.08 3.45
C GLY A 29 -16.43 6.99 2.74
N SER A 30 -15.24 7.27 2.21
CA SER A 30 -14.43 6.24 1.55
C SER A 30 -13.76 5.30 2.56
N ASP A 31 -13.55 4.06 2.11
CA ASP A 31 -12.78 3.07 2.84
C ASP A 31 -11.32 3.49 3.01
N VAL A 32 -10.73 4.17 2.03
CA VAL A 32 -9.39 4.78 2.13
C VAL A 32 -9.28 5.63 3.40
N ASN A 33 -10.20 6.56 3.62
CA ASN A 33 -10.13 7.43 4.79
C ASN A 33 -10.30 6.64 6.09
N TYR A 34 -11.20 5.67 6.12
CA TYR A 34 -11.39 4.80 7.28
C TYR A 34 -10.14 3.96 7.58
N ILE A 35 -9.51 3.36 6.56
CA ILE A 35 -8.28 2.59 6.71
C ILE A 35 -7.18 3.47 7.31
N PHE A 36 -6.97 4.67 6.75
CA PHE A 36 -5.88 5.54 7.16
C PHE A 36 -6.07 6.18 8.53
N PHE A 37 -7.31 6.48 8.92
CA PHE A 37 -7.59 7.19 10.16
C PHE A 37 -8.02 6.27 11.31
N GLU A 38 -8.68 5.15 11.02
CA GLU A 38 -9.26 4.28 12.05
C GLU A 38 -8.55 2.93 12.19
N ILE A 39 -7.98 2.37 11.11
CA ILE A 39 -7.33 1.05 11.12
C ILE A 39 -5.83 1.17 11.33
N LEU A 40 -5.10 1.75 10.38
CA LEU A 40 -3.63 1.79 10.38
C LEU A 40 -3.01 2.33 11.67
N PRO A 41 -3.55 3.40 12.30
CA PRO A 41 -2.98 3.91 13.55
C PRO A 41 -3.07 2.92 14.72
N LYS A 42 -4.08 2.04 14.72
CA LYS A 42 -4.42 1.14 15.84
C LYS A 42 -3.84 -0.27 15.71
N LEU A 43 -3.17 -0.58 14.60
CA LEU A 43 -2.53 -1.89 14.42
C LEU A 43 -1.43 -2.13 15.45
N GLU A 44 -1.31 -3.38 15.89
CA GLU A 44 -0.26 -3.80 16.82
C GLU A 44 1.13 -3.78 16.18
N THR A 45 2.15 -3.66 17.02
CA THR A 45 3.54 -3.69 16.58
C THR A 45 3.88 -5.01 15.90
N GLY A 46 4.58 -4.95 14.78
CA GLY A 46 5.03 -6.12 14.01
C GLY A 46 4.01 -6.63 13.00
N VAL A 47 2.79 -6.09 12.95
CA VAL A 47 1.83 -6.39 11.87
C VAL A 47 2.42 -5.96 10.53
N CYS A 48 2.31 -6.84 9.53
CA CYS A 48 2.71 -6.59 8.16
C CYS A 48 1.50 -6.08 7.37
N VAL A 49 1.64 -4.93 6.70
CA VAL A 49 0.57 -4.32 5.92
C VAL A 49 0.95 -4.33 4.45
N HIS A 50 0.10 -4.88 3.60
CA HIS A 50 0.24 -4.82 2.16
C HIS A 50 -0.80 -3.89 1.57
N ILE A 51 -0.38 -2.90 0.78
CA ILE A 51 -1.27 -2.01 0.05
C ILE A 51 -1.00 -2.21 -1.43
N HIS A 52 -2.03 -2.64 -2.16
CA HIS A 52 -1.94 -2.89 -3.59
C HIS A 52 -2.16 -1.61 -4.43
N ASP A 53 -1.82 -1.71 -5.70
CA ASP A 53 -1.86 -0.65 -6.71
C ASP A 53 -1.19 0.67 -6.30
N ILE A 54 -0.08 0.58 -5.57
CA ILE A 54 0.79 1.72 -5.25
C ILE A 54 2.04 1.62 -6.11
N PHE A 55 2.29 2.65 -6.91
CA PHE A 55 3.45 2.77 -7.81
C PHE A 55 4.50 3.71 -7.22
N TRP A 56 5.77 3.52 -7.57
CA TRP A 56 6.83 4.45 -7.18
C TRP A 56 6.94 5.57 -8.25
N PRO A 57 7.12 6.86 -7.88
CA PRO A 57 7.30 7.43 -6.55
C PRO A 57 6.00 8.01 -5.96
N PHE A 58 4.99 7.16 -5.76
CA PHE A 58 3.64 7.51 -5.32
C PHE A 58 2.87 8.34 -6.35
N GLU A 59 2.89 7.90 -7.61
CA GLU A 59 2.14 8.51 -8.71
C GLU A 59 1.51 7.44 -9.59
N TYR A 60 0.31 7.70 -10.12
CA TYR A 60 -0.42 6.74 -10.94
C TYR A 60 -0.05 6.87 -12.43
N PRO A 61 -0.10 5.76 -13.20
CA PRO A 61 0.20 5.79 -14.63
C PRO A 61 -0.73 6.75 -15.40
N PRO A 62 -0.22 7.52 -16.38
CA PRO A 62 -1.04 8.42 -17.20
C PRO A 62 -2.25 7.73 -17.86
N ASP A 63 -2.05 6.52 -18.39
CA ASP A 63 -3.12 5.75 -19.03
C ASP A 63 -4.30 5.46 -18.10
N TRP A 64 -4.08 5.42 -16.78
CA TRP A 64 -5.16 5.23 -15.79
C TRP A 64 -5.99 6.50 -15.61
N ILE A 65 -5.35 7.67 -15.71
CA ILE A 65 -6.03 8.96 -15.70
C ILE A 65 -6.91 9.08 -16.94
N ASP A 66 -6.40 8.68 -18.11
CA ASP A 66 -7.15 8.67 -19.37
C ASP A 66 -8.36 7.72 -19.33
N GLN A 67 -8.30 6.67 -18.52
CA GLN A 67 -9.42 5.77 -18.22
C GLN A 67 -10.43 6.35 -17.22
N GLY A 68 -10.21 7.57 -16.73
CA GLY A 68 -11.05 8.23 -15.74
C GLY A 68 -10.83 7.75 -14.30
N ARG A 69 -9.73 7.06 -14.00
CA ARG A 69 -9.39 6.68 -12.61
C ARG A 69 -8.86 7.91 -11.87
N ALA A 70 -9.61 8.36 -10.88
CA ALA A 70 -9.23 9.47 -9.99
C ALA A 70 -8.64 8.97 -8.67
N TRP A 71 -7.71 8.02 -8.76
CA TRP A 71 -7.09 7.41 -7.58
C TRP A 71 -6.12 8.39 -6.91
N ASN A 72 -6.13 8.41 -5.58
CA ASN A 72 -5.36 9.38 -4.81
C ASN A 72 -4.81 8.81 -3.48
N GLU A 73 -5.04 7.52 -3.20
CA GLU A 73 -4.56 6.83 -2.01
C GLU A 73 -3.02 6.87 -1.88
N ALA A 74 -2.30 6.74 -2.99
CA ALA A 74 -0.83 6.82 -3.00
C ALA A 74 -0.30 8.13 -2.39
N TYR A 75 -1.01 9.25 -2.57
CA TYR A 75 -0.60 10.54 -2.03
C TYR A 75 -0.83 10.61 -0.52
N LEU A 76 -1.92 10.04 -0.01
CA LEU A 76 -2.16 9.93 1.44
C LEU A 76 -1.10 9.03 2.09
N LEU A 77 -0.79 7.91 1.45
CA LEU A 77 0.28 7.03 1.89
C LEU A 77 1.64 7.73 1.92
N ARG A 78 1.99 8.46 0.86
CA ARG A 78 3.21 9.26 0.83
C ARG A 78 3.27 10.26 1.98
N ALA A 79 2.18 10.98 2.24
CA ALA A 79 2.10 11.95 3.33
C ALA A 79 2.28 11.27 4.70
N LEU A 80 1.65 10.11 4.91
CA LEU A 80 1.82 9.29 6.12
C LEU A 80 3.28 8.90 6.31
N LEU A 81 3.91 8.30 5.29
CA LEU A 81 5.27 7.79 5.37
C LEU A 81 6.32 8.89 5.51
N GLN A 82 6.09 10.07 4.94
CA GLN A 82 7.03 11.19 5.00
C GLN A 82 7.27 11.71 6.43
N HIS A 83 6.28 11.58 7.31
CA HIS A 83 6.32 12.14 8.66
C HIS A 83 6.05 11.13 9.78
N SER A 84 5.90 9.84 9.45
CA SER A 84 5.65 8.79 10.42
C SER A 84 6.89 7.94 10.65
N SER A 85 7.29 7.80 11.91
CA SER A 85 8.25 6.78 12.35
C SER A 85 7.59 5.46 12.74
N ARG A 86 6.27 5.31 12.52
CA ARG A 86 5.51 4.11 12.90
C ARG A 86 5.58 2.99 11.86
N PHE A 87 5.96 3.29 10.61
CA PHE A 87 5.94 2.32 9.52
C PHE A 87 7.31 2.22 8.85
N ASP A 88 7.84 1.00 8.77
CA ASP A 88 8.99 0.69 7.91
C ASP A 88 8.50 0.17 6.57
N ILE A 89 9.07 0.65 5.46
CA ILE A 89 8.88 0.02 4.14
C ILE A 89 9.74 -1.25 4.11
N LEU A 90 9.10 -2.41 3.99
CA LEU A 90 9.77 -3.70 3.85
C LEU A 90 10.13 -4.01 2.41
N TYR A 91 9.20 -3.72 1.50
CA TYR A 91 9.34 -4.02 0.08
C TYR A 91 8.42 -3.11 -0.71
N PHE A 92 8.89 -2.65 -1.87
CA PHE A 92 8.10 -1.86 -2.80
C PHE A 92 8.37 -2.40 -4.21
N SER A 93 7.40 -3.15 -4.75
CA SER A 93 7.60 -3.94 -5.96
C SER A 93 7.98 -3.10 -7.17
N ASP A 94 7.28 -1.99 -7.37
CA ASP A 94 7.51 -1.09 -8.50
C ASP A 94 8.88 -0.40 -8.43
N PHE A 95 9.27 0.08 -7.24
CA PHE A 95 10.63 0.59 -7.01
C PHE A 95 11.68 -0.46 -7.33
N MET A 96 11.51 -1.68 -6.82
CA MET A 96 12.46 -2.78 -7.04
C MET A 96 12.54 -3.16 -8.52
N PHE A 97 11.42 -3.13 -9.23
CA PHE A 97 11.37 -3.34 -10.67
C PHE A 97 12.21 -2.28 -11.40
N LEU A 98 11.98 -1.00 -11.12
CA LEU A 98 12.69 0.11 -11.76
C LEU A 98 14.20 0.08 -11.49
N GLN A 99 14.61 -0.31 -10.28
CA GLN A 99 16.03 -0.42 -9.92
C GLN A 99 16.74 -1.63 -10.54
N ASN A 100 15.99 -2.68 -10.91
CA ASN A 100 16.56 -3.97 -11.34
C ASN A 100 16.06 -4.41 -12.72
N GLU A 101 15.53 -3.49 -13.52
CA GLU A 101 14.79 -3.78 -14.76
C GLU A 101 15.55 -4.73 -15.69
N LYS A 102 16.86 -4.49 -15.89
CA LYS A 102 17.71 -5.34 -16.73
C LYS A 102 17.78 -6.78 -16.23
N SER A 103 18.06 -6.96 -14.94
CA SER A 103 18.16 -8.29 -14.31
C SER A 103 16.82 -9.02 -14.38
N ILE A 104 15.72 -8.31 -14.15
CA ILE A 104 14.37 -8.88 -14.24
C ILE A 104 14.04 -9.30 -15.67
N LYS A 105 14.39 -8.49 -16.67
CA LYS A 105 14.23 -8.85 -18.10
C LYS A 105 14.97 -10.14 -18.45
N GLU A 106 16.18 -10.33 -17.93
CA GLU A 106 17.01 -11.51 -18.22
C GLU A 106 16.55 -12.77 -17.47
N GLN A 107 16.22 -12.64 -16.18
CA GLN A 107 16.02 -13.78 -15.28
C GLN A 107 14.54 -14.12 -15.05
N ALA A 108 13.66 -13.13 -15.13
CA ALA A 108 12.24 -13.28 -14.87
C ALA A 108 11.40 -12.43 -15.85
N PRO A 109 11.51 -12.68 -17.17
CA PRO A 109 10.89 -11.84 -18.20
C PRO A 109 9.37 -11.71 -18.06
N LEU A 110 8.68 -12.67 -17.42
CA LEU A 110 7.25 -12.58 -17.16
C LEU A 110 6.88 -11.42 -16.21
N LEU A 111 7.76 -11.06 -15.26
CA LEU A 111 7.55 -9.94 -14.34
C LEU A 111 7.65 -8.58 -15.05
N THR A 112 8.17 -8.54 -16.28
CA THR A 112 8.23 -7.29 -17.07
C THR A 112 6.88 -6.85 -17.63
N ARG A 113 5.87 -7.73 -17.59
CA ARG A 113 4.52 -7.41 -18.03
C ARG A 113 3.76 -6.54 -17.03
N ASN A 114 4.10 -6.68 -15.74
CA ASN A 114 3.47 -5.93 -14.66
C ASN A 114 4.40 -6.01 -13.44
N SER A 115 4.83 -4.85 -12.92
CA SER A 115 5.63 -4.78 -11.69
C SER A 115 4.84 -5.26 -10.46
N GLY A 116 3.51 -5.38 -10.58
CA GLY A 116 2.59 -5.79 -9.54
C GLY A 116 2.25 -4.66 -8.56
N ALA A 117 2.85 -3.49 -8.71
CA ALA A 117 2.57 -2.21 -8.04
C ALA A 117 1.98 -2.33 -6.63
N HIS A 118 2.82 -2.58 -5.64
CA HIS A 118 2.38 -2.69 -4.25
C HIS A 118 3.52 -2.36 -3.29
N VAL A 119 3.14 -2.06 -2.06
CA VAL A 119 4.07 -1.80 -0.97
C VAL A 119 3.73 -2.66 0.24
N TRP A 120 4.78 -3.18 0.86
CA TRP A 120 4.74 -3.84 2.15
C TRP A 120 5.32 -2.93 3.22
N LEU A 121 4.57 -2.76 4.30
CA LEU A 121 4.96 -2.01 5.47
C LEU A 121 5.01 -2.92 6.70
N ARG A 122 5.79 -2.52 7.70
CA ARG A 122 5.73 -3.10 9.05
C ARG A 122 5.45 -2.03 10.07
N VAL A 123 4.51 -2.31 10.97
CA VAL A 123 4.27 -1.46 12.14
C VAL A 123 5.44 -1.61 13.10
N ARG A 124 6.08 -0.49 13.46
CA ARG A 124 7.19 -0.42 14.42
C ARG A 124 6.68 -0.25 15.85
N SER A 125 7.48 -0.72 16.80
CA SER A 125 7.35 -0.30 18.20
C SER A 125 7.62 1.20 18.28
N GLN A 126 6.76 1.91 19.01
CA GLN A 126 7.05 3.29 19.41
C GLN A 126 8.27 3.35 20.32
#